data_AF-A0A7W1GUU8-F1
#
_entry.id   AF-A0A7W1GUU8-F1
#
_cell.length_a   1.000
_cell.length_b   1.000
_cell.length_c   1.000
_cell.angle_alpha   90.00
_cell.angle_beta   90.00
_cell.angle_gamma   90.00
#
_symmetry.space_group_name_H-M   'P 1'
#
loop_
_entity.id
_entity.type
_entity.pdbx_description
1 polymer ?
#
loop_
_entity_poly.entity_id
_entity_poly.type
_entity_poly.pdbx_seq_one_letter_code
_entity_poly.pdbx_strand_id
1 'polypeptide(L)'
;MTAHSHSHHEIVKLTIQLTEDERTFIKLQATNKRMTISEFIMSFVRPNISQDKEPNVETKKAIKDIQENKNLERYKTIDDFWAAMGIDPNA
;
A
#
# COMPACT_ATOMS: atom_id res chain seq x y z
N MET A 1 21.04 21.92 4.98
CA MET A 1 19.64 22.39 4.89
C MET A 1 18.73 21.18 5.00
N THR A 2 18.13 20.95 6.17
CA THR A 2 17.26 19.81 6.45
C THR A 2 15.85 20.11 5.94
N ALA A 3 15.50 19.52 4.80
CA ALA A 3 14.14 19.57 4.27
C ALA A 3 13.17 18.90 5.24
N HIS A 4 12.40 19.71 5.97
CA HIS A 4 11.27 19.24 6.74
C HIS A 4 10.15 18.94 5.74
N SER A 5 10.01 17.66 5.39
CA SER A 5 8.85 17.17 4.65
C SER A 5 7.62 17.27 5.55
N HIS A 6 6.93 18.41 5.49
CA HIS A 6 5.56 18.50 5.95
C HIS A 6 4.67 17.85 4.89
N SER A 7 4.55 16.53 4.94
CA SER A 7 3.44 15.83 4.28
C SER A 7 2.15 16.28 4.97
N HIS A 8 1.54 17.36 4.47
CA HIS A 8 0.16 17.68 4.76
C HIS A 8 -0.68 16.47 4.34
N HIS A 9 -1.02 15.61 5.30
CA HIS A 9 -2.06 14.62 5.08
C HIS A 9 -3.34 15.39 4.82
N GLU A 10 -3.80 15.39 3.57
CA GLU A 10 -5.07 15.99 3.19
C GLU A 10 -6.18 15.26 3.96
N ILE A 11 -6.75 15.93 4.96
CA ILE A 11 -7.81 15.34 5.79
C ILE A 11 -9.12 15.43 5.01
N VAL A 12 -9.55 14.30 4.45
CA VAL A 12 -10.85 14.16 3.80
C VAL A 12 -11.92 13.88 4.86
N LYS A 13 -13.03 14.62 4.81
CA LYS A 13 -14.19 14.42 5.70
C LYS A 13 -15.21 13.50 5.05
N LEU A 14 -15.71 12.52 5.81
CA LEU A 14 -16.79 11.62 5.41
C LEU A 14 -18.04 11.90 6.24
N THR A 15 -19.19 12.06 5.58
CA THR A 15 -20.51 12.15 6.21
C THR A 15 -21.31 10.90 5.87
N ILE A 16 -21.88 10.25 6.88
CA ILE A 16 -22.68 9.03 6.74
C ILE A 16 -24.05 9.30 7.33
N GLN A 17 -25.11 9.03 6.57
CA GLN A 17 -26.48 9.05 7.09
C GLN A 17 -26.79 7.73 7.76
N LEU A 18 -27.34 7.78 8.97
CA LEU A 18 -27.65 6.63 9.82
C LEU A 18 -28.99 6.88 10.51
N THR A 19 -29.71 5.81 10.79
CA THR A 19 -30.80 5.82 11.77
C THR A 19 -30.24 5.94 13.19
N GLU A 20 -31.08 6.36 14.16
CA GLU A 20 -30.65 6.46 15.56
C GLU A 20 -30.25 5.11 16.16
N ASP A 21 -30.90 4.03 15.74
CA ASP A 21 -30.57 2.66 16.19
C ASP A 21 -29.19 2.22 15.69
N GLU A 22 -28.90 2.46 14.40
CA GLU A 22 -27.58 2.17 13.81
C GLU A 22 -26.48 2.99 14.50
N ARG A 23 -26.73 4.29 14.73
CA ARG A 23 -25.79 5.17 15.43
C ARG A 23 -25.51 4.68 16.85
N THR A 24 -26.55 4.28 17.57
CA THR A 24 -26.43 3.75 18.94
C THR A 24 -25.64 2.45 18.95
N PHE A 25 -25.95 1.54 18.03
CA PHE A 25 -25.25 0.27 17.89
C PHE A 25 -23.75 0.48 17.57
N ILE A 26 -23.42 1.33 16.61
CA ILE A 26 -22.03 1.66 16.24
C ILE A 26 -21.28 2.25 17.44
N LYS A 27 -21.91 3.18 18.18
CA LYS A 27 -21.29 3.80 19.35
C LYS A 27 -21.00 2.78 20.45
N LEU A 28 -21.92 1.84 20.68
CA LEU A 28 -21.74 0.77 21.65
C LEU A 28 -20.57 -0.14 21.26
N GLN A 29 -20.50 -0.56 20.00
CA GLN A 29 -19.42 -1.41 19.50
C GLN A 29 -18.06 -0.72 19.58
N ALA A 30 -17.97 0.55 19.18
CA ALA A 30 -16.74 1.34 19.29
C ALA A 30 -16.28 1.44 20.75
N THR A 31 -17.21 1.71 21.67
CA THR A 31 -16.93 1.79 23.11
C THR A 31 -16.41 0.45 23.67
N ASN A 32 -17.06 -0.66 23.34
CA ASN A 32 -16.64 -2.00 23.76
C ASN A 32 -15.21 -2.32 23.30
N LYS A 33 -14.81 -1.82 22.13
CA LYS A 33 -13.47 -2.00 21.56
C LYS A 33 -12.47 -0.92 21.98
N ARG A 34 -12.87 0.04 22.82
CA ARG A 34 -12.07 1.21 23.24
C ARG A 34 -11.55 2.02 22.04
N MET A 35 -12.39 2.17 21.02
CA MET A 35 -12.13 2.92 19.80
C MET A 35 -13.08 4.11 19.70
N THR A 36 -12.66 5.17 19.02
CA THR A 36 -13.58 6.20 18.52
C THR A 36 -14.45 5.64 17.38
N ILE A 37 -15.55 6.32 17.07
CA ILE A 37 -16.44 5.93 15.96
C ILE A 37 -15.67 5.92 14.62
N SER A 38 -14.82 6.93 14.39
CA SER A 38 -14.02 7.02 13.17
C SER A 38 -13.00 5.88 13.07
N GLU A 39 -12.31 5.55 14.15
CA GLU A 39 -11.38 4.41 14.18
C GLU A 39 -12.12 3.09 13.96
N PHE A 40 -13.26 2.91 14.60
CA PHE A 40 -14.10 1.73 14.41
C PHE A 40 -14.52 1.56 12.96
N ILE A 41 -15.07 2.61 12.33
CA ILE A 41 -15.46 2.57 10.91
C ILE A 41 -14.23 2.29 10.04
N MET A 42 -13.15 3.04 10.21
CA MET A 42 -11.94 2.86 9.40
C MET A 42 -11.29 1.48 9.58
N SER A 43 -11.52 0.77 10.69
CA SER A 43 -11.04 -0.61 10.87
C SER A 43 -11.66 -1.59 9.86
N PHE A 44 -12.88 -1.30 9.37
CA PHE A 44 -13.51 -2.08 8.31
C PHE A 44 -13.12 -1.59 6.91
N VAL A 45 -12.92 -0.28 6.74
CA VAL A 45 -12.63 0.28 5.42
C VAL A 45 -11.16 0.08 5.00
N ARG A 46 -10.20 0.27 5.92
CA ARG A 46 -8.75 0.19 5.61
C ARG A 46 -8.29 -1.12 4.96
N PRO A 47 -8.76 -2.31 5.40
CA PRO A 47 -8.41 -3.56 4.72
C PRO A 47 -8.87 -3.60 3.26
N ASN A 48 -9.98 -2.94 2.95
CA ASN A 48 -10.54 -2.86 1.59
C ASN A 48 -9.93 -1.73 0.75
N ILE A 49 -9.27 -0.75 1.39
CA ILE A 49 -8.53 0.32 0.71
C ILE A 49 -7.10 -0.13 0.34
N SER A 50 -6.57 -1.13 1.05
CA SER A 50 -5.16 -1.52 0.89
C SER A 50 -4.90 -2.10 -0.49
N GLN A 51 -3.99 -1.41 -1.16
CA GLN A 51 -3.44 -1.63 -2.49
C GLN A 51 -2.47 -2.81 -2.53
N ASP A 52 -2.83 -3.94 -1.93
CA ASP A 52 -2.18 -5.20 -2.27
C ASP A 52 -2.70 -5.58 -3.65
N LYS A 53 -2.17 -4.91 -4.68
CA LYS A 53 -2.25 -5.42 -6.04
C LYS A 53 -1.55 -6.76 -5.96
N GLU A 54 -2.35 -7.84 -5.89
CA GLU A 54 -1.80 -9.16 -6.14
C GLU A 54 -0.94 -9.06 -7.40
N PRO A 55 0.31 -9.54 -7.36
CA PRO A 55 1.15 -9.51 -8.53
C PRO A 55 0.37 -10.16 -9.68
N ASN A 56 0.33 -9.51 -10.85
CA ASN A 56 -0.32 -10.11 -12.00
C ASN A 56 0.41 -11.42 -12.38
N VAL A 57 -0.17 -12.19 -13.30
CA VAL A 57 0.38 -13.50 -13.69
C VAL A 57 1.85 -13.41 -14.11
N GLU A 58 2.22 -12.34 -14.81
CA GLU A 58 3.61 -12.09 -15.26
C GLU A 58 4.55 -11.85 -14.08
N THR A 59 4.15 -11.01 -13.12
CA THR A 59 4.96 -10.72 -11.94
C THR A 59 5.10 -11.95 -11.04
N LYS A 60 4.02 -12.73 -10.86
CA LYS A 60 4.07 -14.02 -10.13
C LYS A 60 5.05 -14.99 -10.80
N LYS A 61 5.04 -15.05 -12.13
CA LYS A 61 6.00 -15.87 -12.90
C LYS A 61 7.43 -15.38 -12.70
N ALA A 62 7.70 -14.07 -12.80
CA ALA A 62 9.03 -13.51 -12.61
C ALA A 62 9.59 -13.82 -11.20
N ILE A 63 8.77 -13.71 -10.16
CA ILE A 63 9.15 -14.08 -8.78
C ILE A 63 9.51 -15.57 -8.69
N LYS A 64 8.73 -16.45 -9.33
CA LYS A 64 8.99 -17.89 -9.38
C LYS A 64 10.30 -18.21 -10.13
N ASP A 65 10.52 -17.56 -11.27
CA ASP A 65 11.74 -17.72 -12.07
C ASP A 65 12.99 -17.32 -11.24
N ILE A 66 12.91 -16.25 -10.44
CA ILE A 66 13.96 -15.86 -9.50
C ILE A 66 14.23 -16.97 -8.47
N GLN A 67 13.19 -17.51 -7.83
CA GLN A 67 13.32 -18.56 -6.80
C GLN A 67 13.92 -19.86 -7.37
N GLU A 68 13.58 -20.19 -8.61
CA GLU A 68 14.09 -21.36 -9.33
C GLU A 68 15.44 -21.10 -10.03
N ASN A 69 15.99 -19.88 -9.91
CA ASN A 69 17.21 -19.44 -10.59
C ASN A 69 17.15 -19.67 -12.12
N LYS A 70 15.97 -19.45 -12.71
CA LYS A 70 15.67 -19.55 -14.14
C LYS A 70 15.52 -18.16 -14.75
N ASN A 71 15.86 -18.02 -16.04
CA ASN A 71 15.69 -16.78 -16.80
C ASN A 71 16.35 -15.54 -16.14
N LEU A 72 17.44 -15.76 -15.39
CA LEU A 72 18.21 -14.68 -14.75
C LEU A 72 19.49 -14.43 -15.54
N GLU A 73 19.74 -13.17 -15.87
CA GLU A 73 21.03 -12.71 -16.37
C GLU A 73 21.88 -12.18 -15.22
N ARG A 74 23.17 -12.51 -15.23
CA ARG A 74 24.12 -12.08 -14.21
C ARG A 74 25.18 -11.21 -14.86
N TYR A 75 25.43 -10.07 -14.24
CA TYR A 75 26.46 -9.13 -14.68
C TYR A 75 27.54 -9.04 -13.61
N LYS A 76 28.78 -8.81 -14.02
CA LYS A 76 29.93 -8.73 -13.11
C LYS A 76 30.00 -7.39 -12.39
N THR A 77 29.54 -6.35 -13.06
CA THR A 77 29.53 -4.98 -12.56
C THR A 77 28.18 -4.32 -12.81
N ILE A 78 27.91 -3.22 -12.12
CA ILE A 78 26.71 -2.41 -12.34
C ILE A 78 26.75 -1.68 -13.70
N ASP A 79 27.94 -1.34 -14.19
CA ASP A 79 28.13 -0.70 -15.49
C ASP A 79 27.74 -1.65 -16.63
N ASP A 80 28.12 -2.93 -16.52
CA ASP A 80 27.70 -3.98 -17.47
C ASP A 80 26.17 -4.14 -17.51
N PHE A 81 25.52 -4.04 -16.35
CA PHE A 81 24.06 -4.11 -16.24
C PHE A 81 23.38 -2.95 -16.98
N TRP A 82 23.82 -1.71 -16.75
CA TRP A 82 23.25 -0.55 -17.44
C TRP A 82 23.48 -0.58 -18.95
N ALA A 83 24.69 -0.98 -19.37
CA ALA A 83 25.02 -1.18 -20.77
C ALA A 83 24.10 -2.23 -21.42
N ALA A 84 23.83 -3.36 -20.75
CA ALA A 84 22.92 -4.39 -21.24
C ALA A 84 21.45 -3.94 -21.31
N MET A 85 21.03 -3.08 -20.37
CA MET A 85 19.70 -2.47 -20.36
C MET A 85 19.54 -1.34 -21.41
N GLY A 86 20.63 -0.91 -22.05
CA GLY A 86 20.63 0.21 -22.99
C GLY A 86 20.31 1.56 -22.34
N ILE A 87 20.61 1.69 -21.04
CA ILE A 87 20.36 2.89 -20.24
C ILE A 87 21.70 3.58 -19.98
N ASP A 88 21.78 4.89 -20.25
CA ASP A 88 22.88 5.72 -19.75
C ASP A 88 22.54 6.18 -18.32
N PRO A 89 23.26 5.72 -17.29
CA PRO A 89 22.97 6.08 -15.91
C PRO A 89 23.28 7.56 -15.58
N ASN A 90 23.96 8.29 -16.49
CA ASN A 90 24.34 9.70 -16.31
C ASN A 90 23.61 10.67 -17.26
N ALA A 91 22.62 10.19 -18.03
CA ALA A 91 21.84 11.01 -18.95
C ALA A 91 20.88 11.99 -18.26
#